data_AF-A0A2E8GSU4-F1
#
_entry.id   AF-A0A2E8GSU4-F1
#
_cell.length_a   1.000
_cell.length_b   1.000
_cell.length_c   1.000
_cell.angle_alpha   90.00
_cell.angle_beta   90.00
_cell.angle_gamma   90.00
#
_symmetry.space_group_name_H-M   'P 1'
#
loop_
_entity.id
_entity.type
_entity.pdbx_description
1 polymer ?
#
loop_
_entity_poly.entity_id
_entity_poly.type
_entity_poly.pdbx_seq_one_letter_code
_entity_poly.pdbx_strand_id
1 'polypeptide(L)'
;MKNGVENPRAVSNRTKELEKLSGIQYFIRELRYHEFSRQSIGVILVVLFAVFAEPNLYLFILGCLLVLDGLLIRLYASGFVLKNKELSTSGPYAYVRHPLYTGNILILSGMSFATGFISAFVISIIFFWFYYPTAIEYEDRKLKSLFPETWDSWSQQTPALMPKFKFNSLNLIQWSWEKSLKNNYEPVIFVFVLFWLILLANRL
;
A
#
# COMPACT_ATOMS: atom_id res chain seq x y z
N MET A 1 -2.03 -34.28 18.77
CA MET A 1 -3.25 -33.45 18.77
C MET A 1 -3.26 -32.62 17.50
N LYS A 2 -4.43 -32.50 16.86
CA LYS A 2 -4.62 -32.21 15.43
C LYS A 2 -4.10 -30.83 14.98
N ASN A 3 -3.52 -30.84 13.78
CA ASN A 3 -3.16 -29.69 12.95
C ASN A 3 -4.28 -28.64 12.92
N GLY A 4 -3.98 -27.44 13.39
CA GLY A 4 -4.82 -26.26 13.21
C GLY A 4 -4.72 -25.80 11.76
N VAL A 5 -5.64 -26.26 10.92
CA VAL A 5 -5.87 -25.65 9.61
C VAL A 5 -6.34 -24.22 9.87
N GLU A 6 -5.49 -23.24 9.57
CA GLU A 6 -5.88 -21.83 9.59
C GLU A 6 -7.08 -21.65 8.67
N ASN A 7 -8.23 -21.28 9.27
CA ASN A 7 -9.43 -20.96 8.53
C ASN A 7 -9.22 -19.66 7.75
N PRO A 8 -9.24 -19.66 6.41
CA PRO A 8 -9.01 -18.46 5.60
C PRO A 8 -10.11 -17.39 5.74
N ARG A 9 -11.19 -17.67 6.50
CA ARG A 9 -12.25 -16.73 6.86
C ARG A 9 -12.23 -16.28 8.33
N ALA A 10 -11.14 -16.53 9.07
CA ALA A 10 -11.00 -15.97 10.41
C ALA A 10 -11.01 -14.43 10.31
N VAL A 11 -12.01 -13.79 10.92
CA VAL A 11 -12.05 -12.34 11.16
C VAL A 11 -10.66 -11.95 11.66
N SER A 12 -9.99 -11.05 10.94
CA SER A 12 -8.56 -10.84 11.13
C SER A 12 -8.28 -10.53 12.61
N ASN A 13 -7.37 -11.27 13.24
CA ASN A 13 -7.01 -11.16 14.65
C ASN A 13 -6.30 -9.82 15.01
N ARG A 14 -6.47 -8.78 14.21
CA ARG A 14 -5.72 -7.52 14.22
C ARG A 14 -6.07 -6.61 15.39
N THR A 15 -7.28 -6.74 15.91
CA THR A 15 -7.81 -5.91 16.99
C THR A 15 -7.90 -6.66 18.32
N LYS A 16 -7.45 -7.93 18.39
CA LYS A 16 -7.56 -8.77 19.59
C LYS A 16 -6.86 -8.20 20.83
N GLU A 17 -5.74 -7.53 20.61
CA GLU A 17 -4.92 -6.93 21.67
C GLU A 17 -5.34 -5.48 21.99
N LEU A 18 -6.34 -4.93 21.29
CA LEU A 18 -6.83 -3.58 21.50
C LEU A 18 -7.96 -3.53 22.53
N GLU A 19 -8.19 -2.35 23.10
CA GLU A 19 -9.29 -2.10 24.03
C GLU A 19 -10.64 -2.54 23.45
N LYS A 20 -11.52 -3.08 24.29
CA LYS A 20 -12.85 -3.50 23.83
C LYS A 20 -13.72 -2.26 23.60
N LEU A 21 -14.11 -2.04 22.36
CA LEU A 21 -15.07 -1.00 21.96
C LEU A 21 -16.45 -1.62 21.74
N SER A 22 -17.49 -0.80 21.73
CA SER A 22 -18.87 -1.19 21.40
C SER A 22 -19.52 -0.23 20.39
N GLY A 23 -20.66 -0.66 19.83
CA GLY A 23 -21.46 0.15 18.92
C GLY A 23 -20.72 0.60 17.65
N ILE A 24 -20.93 1.85 17.25
CA ILE A 24 -20.37 2.42 16.02
C ILE A 24 -18.84 2.54 16.06
N GLN A 25 -18.25 2.80 17.23
CA GLN A 25 -16.80 2.93 17.38
C GLN A 25 -16.10 1.59 17.12
N TYR A 26 -16.69 0.49 17.62
CA TYR A 26 -16.23 -0.86 17.29
C TYR A 26 -16.29 -1.10 15.78
N PHE A 27 -17.44 -0.83 15.15
CA PHE A 27 -17.61 -1.04 13.72
C PHE A 27 -16.61 -0.24 12.87
N ILE A 28 -16.44 1.06 13.14
CA ILE A 28 -15.47 1.90 12.44
C ILE A 28 -14.06 1.35 12.59
N ARG A 29 -13.67 0.94 13.80
CA ARG A 29 -12.35 0.34 14.03
C ARG A 29 -12.19 -0.94 13.23
N GLU A 30 -13.10 -1.89 13.34
CA GLU A 30 -12.99 -3.16 12.62
C GLU A 30 -12.89 -2.94 11.11
N LEU A 31 -13.68 -1.99 10.57
CA LEU A 31 -13.58 -1.61 9.16
C LEU A 31 -12.20 -1.06 8.78
N ARG A 32 -11.62 -0.19 9.61
CA ARG A 32 -10.29 0.42 9.40
C ARG A 32 -9.13 -0.60 9.49
N TYR A 33 -9.28 -1.66 10.28
CA TYR A 33 -8.25 -2.71 10.45
C TYR A 33 -8.38 -3.83 9.41
N HIS A 34 -9.53 -3.97 8.77
CA HIS A 34 -9.79 -5.04 7.81
C HIS A 34 -9.03 -4.82 6.49
N GLU A 35 -8.01 -5.66 6.22
CA GLU A 35 -7.16 -5.50 5.04
C GLU A 35 -7.93 -5.56 3.72
N PHE A 36 -8.84 -6.53 3.64
CA PHE A 36 -9.58 -6.81 2.43
C PHE A 36 -10.54 -5.66 2.07
N SER A 37 -11.12 -4.95 3.05
CA SER A 37 -11.97 -3.79 2.77
C SER A 37 -11.12 -2.66 2.18
N ARG A 38 -9.98 -2.34 2.80
CA ARG A 38 -9.04 -1.33 2.28
C ARG A 38 -8.64 -1.62 0.83
N GLN A 39 -8.22 -2.85 0.53
CA GLN A 39 -7.80 -3.22 -0.83
C GLN A 39 -8.96 -3.16 -1.82
N SER A 40 -10.10 -3.75 -1.47
CA SER A 40 -11.29 -3.78 -2.33
C SER A 40 -11.82 -2.38 -2.63
N ILE A 41 -11.90 -1.52 -1.60
CA ILE A 41 -12.35 -0.14 -1.77
C ILE A 41 -11.35 0.66 -2.60
N GLY A 42 -10.05 0.47 -2.40
CA GLY A 42 -9.03 1.10 -3.25
C GLY A 42 -9.18 0.72 -4.73
N VAL A 43 -9.40 -0.56 -5.03
CA VAL A 43 -9.65 -1.04 -6.40
C VAL A 43 -10.94 -0.43 -6.97
N ILE A 44 -12.03 -0.45 -6.20
CA ILE A 44 -13.31 0.15 -6.60
C ILE A 44 -13.15 1.64 -6.90
N LEU A 45 -12.40 2.39 -6.07
CA LEU A 45 -12.14 3.80 -6.30
C LEU A 45 -11.42 4.03 -7.63
N VAL A 46 -10.39 3.23 -7.96
CA VAL A 46 -9.71 3.34 -9.27
C VAL A 46 -10.68 3.13 -10.43
N VAL A 47 -11.56 2.13 -10.34
CA VAL A 47 -12.59 1.88 -11.36
C VAL A 47 -13.56 3.05 -11.47
N LEU A 48 -14.12 3.52 -10.34
CA LEU A 48 -15.08 4.62 -10.32
C LEU A 48 -14.47 5.91 -10.87
N PHE A 49 -13.26 6.24 -10.44
CA PHE A 49 -12.49 7.38 -10.92
C PHE A 49 -12.33 7.33 -12.44
N ALA A 50 -11.94 6.18 -12.99
CA ALA A 50 -11.74 6.05 -14.43
C ALA A 50 -13.05 6.04 -15.23
N VAL A 51 -14.14 5.47 -14.70
CA VAL A 51 -15.43 5.42 -15.39
C VAL A 51 -16.02 6.80 -15.60
N PHE A 52 -16.00 7.65 -14.58
CA PHE A 52 -16.61 8.98 -14.65
C PHE A 52 -15.71 10.06 -15.24
N ALA A 53 -14.41 9.79 -15.39
CA ALA A 53 -13.37 10.77 -15.74
C ALA A 53 -13.65 11.62 -16.99
N GLU A 54 -13.24 12.89 -16.89
CA GLU A 54 -13.08 13.86 -17.98
C GLU A 54 -11.61 14.32 -18.00
N PRO A 55 -10.70 13.49 -18.54
CA PRO A 55 -9.28 13.71 -18.40
C PRO A 55 -8.84 14.98 -19.15
N ASN A 56 -7.96 15.74 -18.50
CA ASN A 56 -7.23 16.85 -19.12
C ASN A 56 -5.78 16.41 -19.32
N LEU A 57 -5.19 16.70 -20.48
CA LEU A 57 -3.82 16.33 -20.83
C LEU A 57 -2.79 16.62 -19.73
N TYR A 58 -2.81 17.80 -19.10
CA TYR A 58 -1.81 18.17 -18.10
C TYR A 58 -1.95 17.36 -16.80
N LEU A 59 -3.18 17.19 -16.34
CA LEU A 59 -3.48 16.40 -15.14
C LEU A 59 -3.29 14.89 -15.40
N PHE A 60 -3.55 14.44 -16.62
CA PHE A 60 -3.25 13.10 -17.08
C PHE A 60 -1.75 12.80 -17.04
N ILE A 61 -0.91 13.67 -17.61
CA ILE A 61 0.55 13.52 -17.57
C ILE A 61 1.05 13.47 -16.12
N LEU A 62 0.61 14.39 -15.26
CA LEU A 62 0.95 14.38 -13.83
C LEU A 62 0.52 13.06 -13.18
N GLY A 63 -0.70 12.60 -13.48
CA GLY A 63 -1.22 11.34 -12.99
C GLY A 63 -0.38 10.13 -13.42
N CYS A 64 0.03 10.07 -14.69
CA CYS A 64 0.89 9.03 -15.22
C CYS A 64 2.27 9.00 -14.52
N LEU A 65 2.88 10.15 -14.27
CA LEU A 65 4.15 10.23 -13.55
C LEU A 65 4.03 9.68 -12.13
N LEU A 66 3.00 10.10 -11.40
CA LEU A 66 2.74 9.61 -10.03
C LEU A 66 2.45 8.11 -10.00
N VAL A 67 1.67 7.61 -10.96
CA VAL A 67 1.41 6.16 -11.09
C VAL A 67 2.70 5.41 -11.38
N LEU A 68 3.52 5.89 -12.32
CA LEU A 68 4.78 5.26 -12.67
C LEU A 68 5.72 5.18 -11.46
N ASP A 69 5.89 6.29 -10.73
CA ASP A 69 6.70 6.33 -9.51
C ASP A 69 6.18 5.34 -8.46
N GLY A 70 4.86 5.29 -8.27
CA GLY A 70 4.24 4.35 -7.34
C GLY A 70 4.47 2.89 -7.72
N LEU A 71 4.31 2.55 -9.00
CA LEU A 71 4.56 1.21 -9.54
C LEU A 71 6.05 0.81 -9.39
N LEU A 72 6.97 1.71 -9.69
CA LEU A 72 8.42 1.47 -9.55
C LEU A 72 8.82 1.25 -8.08
N ILE A 73 8.32 2.08 -7.16
CA ILE A 73 8.56 1.90 -5.72
C ILE A 73 8.03 0.54 -5.25
N ARG A 74 6.83 0.14 -5.69
CA ARG A 74 6.26 -1.16 -5.34
C ARG A 74 7.08 -2.32 -5.88
N LEU A 75 7.45 -2.27 -7.16
CA LEU A 75 8.27 -3.29 -7.81
C LEU A 75 9.61 -3.46 -7.10
N TYR A 76 10.26 -2.34 -6.76
CA TYR A 76 11.51 -2.36 -6.02
C TYR A 76 11.29 -2.96 -4.62
N ALA A 77 10.26 -2.56 -3.88
CA ALA A 77 9.99 -3.06 -2.53
C ALA A 77 9.62 -4.54 -2.47
N SER A 78 8.79 -5.01 -3.39
CA SER A 78 8.27 -6.37 -3.38
C SER A 78 9.36 -7.42 -3.58
N GLY A 79 10.48 -7.09 -4.23
CA GLY A 79 11.61 -7.99 -4.39
C GLY A 79 12.53 -8.07 -3.17
N PHE A 80 12.37 -7.21 -2.16
CA PHE A 80 13.11 -7.28 -0.89
C PHE A 80 12.33 -8.03 0.20
N VAL A 81 11.01 -7.88 0.19
CA VAL A 81 10.18 -8.31 1.33
C VAL A 81 9.91 -9.81 1.36
N LEU A 82 10.23 -10.44 2.50
CA LEU A 82 9.72 -11.77 2.88
C LEU A 82 8.79 -11.61 4.08
N LYS A 83 7.50 -11.41 3.79
CA LYS A 83 6.48 -11.10 4.80
C LYS A 83 6.54 -12.08 5.97
N ASN A 84 6.69 -11.54 7.18
CA ASN A 84 6.72 -12.23 8.47
C ASN A 84 7.89 -13.23 8.68
N LYS A 85 8.84 -13.35 7.74
CA LYS A 85 10.00 -14.25 7.90
C LYS A 85 11.23 -13.53 8.42
N GLU A 86 11.45 -12.31 7.95
CA GLU A 86 12.55 -11.45 8.37
C GLU A 86 12.10 -9.99 8.37
N LEU A 87 12.77 -9.16 9.18
CA LEU A 87 12.60 -7.71 9.10
C LEU A 87 13.43 -7.18 7.93
N SER A 88 12.78 -6.84 6.83
CA SER A 88 13.45 -6.19 5.70
C SER A 88 13.89 -4.78 6.08
N THR A 89 15.20 -4.52 6.08
CA THR A 89 15.80 -3.21 6.40
C THR A 89 16.67 -2.66 5.27
N SER A 90 16.82 -3.41 4.18
CA SER A 90 17.60 -3.05 2.99
C SER A 90 16.72 -2.62 1.83
N GLY A 91 17.35 -2.10 0.76
CA GLY A 91 16.64 -1.59 -0.41
C GLY A 91 15.71 -0.43 -0.03
N PRO A 92 14.44 -0.43 -0.47
CA PRO A 92 13.51 0.66 -0.15
C PRO A 92 13.15 0.71 1.34
N TYR A 93 13.26 -0.41 2.06
CA TYR A 93 13.01 -0.48 3.50
C TYR A 93 14.09 0.22 4.34
N ALA A 94 15.23 0.55 3.73
CA ALA A 94 16.24 1.40 4.37
C ALA A 94 15.79 2.87 4.46
N TYR A 95 14.88 3.30 3.58
CA TYR A 95 14.46 4.70 3.44
C TYR A 95 13.10 5.00 4.07
N VAL A 96 12.20 4.02 4.06
CA VAL A 96 10.82 4.13 4.53
C VAL A 96 10.33 2.78 5.04
N ARG A 97 9.50 2.73 6.09
CA ARG A 97 9.05 1.47 6.70
C ARG A 97 8.01 0.74 5.85
N HIS A 98 7.12 1.47 5.19
CA HIS A 98 6.05 0.90 4.36
C HIS A 98 6.14 1.36 2.89
N PRO A 99 7.19 1.03 2.14
CA PRO A 99 7.35 1.47 0.75
C PRO A 99 6.22 0.99 -0.18
N LEU A 100 5.64 -0.19 0.07
CA LEU A 100 4.46 -0.66 -0.65
C LEU A 100 3.23 0.24 -0.43
N TYR A 101 3.10 0.84 0.76
CA TYR A 101 2.05 1.80 1.08
C TYR A 101 2.31 3.14 0.42
N THR A 102 3.55 3.62 0.45
CA THR A 102 3.97 4.81 -0.32
C THR A 102 3.62 4.65 -1.79
N GLY A 103 3.94 3.49 -2.40
CA GLY A 103 3.61 3.21 -3.79
C GLY A 103 2.10 3.16 -4.06
N ASN A 104 1.30 2.57 -3.18
CA ASN A 104 -0.16 2.59 -3.31
C ASN A 104 -0.75 4.00 -3.22
N ILE A 105 -0.23 4.84 -2.32
CA ILE A 105 -0.66 6.23 -2.18
C ILE A 105 -0.39 6.99 -3.47
N LEU A 106 0.81 6.81 -4.06
CA LEU A 106 1.17 7.43 -5.33
C LEU A 106 0.30 6.95 -6.49
N ILE A 107 0.03 5.63 -6.59
CA ILE A 107 -0.84 5.07 -7.63
C ILE A 107 -2.24 5.65 -7.54
N LEU A 108 -2.89 5.60 -6.36
CA LEU A 108 -4.26 6.11 -6.24
C LEU A 108 -4.33 7.64 -6.40
N SER A 109 -3.33 8.37 -5.91
CA SER A 109 -3.23 9.82 -6.14
C SER A 109 -3.06 10.13 -7.63
N GLY A 110 -2.17 9.41 -8.32
CA GLY A 110 -1.94 9.58 -9.76
C GLY A 110 -3.18 9.24 -10.58
N MET A 111 -3.88 8.14 -10.26
CA MET A 111 -5.17 7.83 -10.88
C MET A 111 -6.19 8.94 -10.62
N SER A 112 -6.24 9.51 -9.42
CA SER A 112 -7.17 10.60 -9.10
C SER A 112 -6.88 11.87 -9.93
N PHE A 113 -5.61 12.25 -10.10
CA PHE A 113 -5.23 13.37 -10.97
C PHE A 113 -5.55 13.08 -12.43
N ALA A 114 -5.27 11.85 -12.90
CA ALA A 114 -5.52 11.45 -14.27
C ALA A 114 -6.99 11.55 -14.70
N THR A 115 -7.93 11.57 -13.74
CA THR A 115 -9.36 11.74 -14.05
C THR A 115 -9.78 13.15 -14.44
N GLY A 116 -8.98 14.17 -14.10
CA GLY A 116 -9.39 15.58 -14.24
C GLY A 116 -10.30 16.12 -13.14
N PHE A 117 -10.78 15.29 -12.19
CA PHE A 117 -11.72 15.74 -11.16
C PHE A 117 -11.10 15.95 -9.79
N ILE A 118 -11.34 17.14 -9.21
CA ILE A 118 -10.93 17.46 -7.85
C ILE A 118 -11.59 16.57 -6.79
N SER A 119 -12.82 16.09 -7.04
CA SER A 119 -13.53 15.19 -6.13
C SER A 119 -12.81 13.86 -5.96
N ALA A 120 -12.22 13.30 -7.02
CA ALA A 120 -11.42 12.08 -6.95
C ALA A 120 -10.20 12.24 -6.03
N PHE A 121 -9.54 13.40 -6.11
CA PHE A 121 -8.41 13.73 -5.24
C PHE A 121 -8.83 13.85 -3.76
N VAL A 122 -9.93 14.56 -3.48
CA VAL A 122 -10.47 14.69 -2.12
C VAL A 122 -10.87 13.33 -1.54
N ILE A 123 -11.55 12.49 -2.31
CA ILE A 123 -11.93 11.12 -1.91
C ILE A 123 -10.68 10.28 -1.61
N SER A 124 -9.61 10.43 -2.41
CA SER A 124 -8.35 9.73 -2.18
C SER A 124 -7.70 10.15 -0.85
N ILE A 125 -7.69 11.43 -0.52
CA ILE A 125 -7.18 11.94 0.77
C ILE A 125 -7.96 11.34 1.94
N ILE A 126 -9.30 11.35 1.86
CA ILE A 126 -10.17 10.77 2.90
C ILE A 126 -9.90 9.27 3.05
N PHE A 127 -9.76 8.55 1.93
CA PHE A 127 -9.43 7.14 1.93
C PHE A 127 -8.09 6.86 2.62
N PHE A 128 -7.04 7.63 2.32
CA PHE A 128 -5.74 7.48 2.97
C PHE A 128 -5.81 7.77 4.46
N TRP A 129 -6.43 8.88 4.85
CA TRP A 129 -6.60 9.27 6.25
C TRP A 129 -7.37 8.20 7.05
N PHE A 130 -8.40 7.61 6.44
CA PHE A 130 -9.21 6.58 7.08
C PHE A 130 -8.42 5.27 7.25
N TYR A 131 -7.78 4.75 6.20
CA TYR A 131 -7.23 3.38 6.22
C TYR A 131 -5.75 3.26 6.60
N TYR A 132 -4.89 4.20 6.22
CA TYR A 132 -3.44 3.99 6.31
C TYR A 132 -2.90 4.11 7.73
N PRO A 133 -3.34 5.07 8.59
CA PRO A 133 -2.83 5.15 9.96
C PRO A 133 -3.02 3.86 10.76
N THR A 134 -4.21 3.24 10.68
CA THR A 134 -4.51 1.98 11.39
C THR A 134 -3.80 0.79 10.80
N ALA A 135 -3.63 0.75 9.48
CA ALA A 135 -2.89 -0.33 8.85
C ALA A 135 -1.39 -0.26 9.16
N ILE A 136 -0.81 0.95 9.21
CA ILE A 136 0.57 1.20 9.61
C ILE A 136 0.76 0.80 11.08
N GLU A 137 -0.10 1.26 11.98
CA GLU A 137 -0.06 0.87 13.40
C GLU A 137 -0.05 -0.65 13.56
N TYR A 138 -0.97 -1.33 12.88
CA TYR A 138 -1.08 -2.78 12.97
C TYR A 138 0.18 -3.49 12.46
N GLU A 139 0.70 -3.08 11.31
CA GLU A 139 1.93 -3.64 10.76
C GLU A 139 3.14 -3.38 11.66
N ASP A 140 3.27 -2.16 12.18
CA ASP A 140 4.34 -1.77 13.10
C ASP A 140 4.32 -2.64 14.36
N ARG A 141 3.15 -2.77 15.00
CA ARG A 141 2.97 -3.62 16.20
C ARG A 141 3.28 -5.08 15.90
N LYS A 142 2.82 -5.59 14.76
CA LYS A 142 3.08 -6.97 14.34
C LYS A 142 4.58 -7.21 14.12
N LEU A 143 5.26 -6.32 13.41
CA LEU A 143 6.69 -6.44 13.12
C LEU A 143 7.53 -6.29 14.39
N LYS A 144 7.14 -5.41 15.31
CA LYS A 144 7.75 -5.30 16.64
C LYS A 144 7.65 -6.61 17.43
N SER A 145 6.48 -7.26 17.41
CA SER A 145 6.25 -8.55 18.06
C SER A 145 7.09 -9.68 17.44
N LEU A 146 7.25 -9.68 16.11
CA LEU A 146 8.03 -10.70 15.40
C LEU A 146 9.54 -10.51 15.50
N PHE A 147 10.02 -9.26 15.58
CA PHE A 147 11.45 -8.92 15.50
C PHE A 147 11.88 -7.94 16.60
N PRO A 148 11.68 -8.26 17.89
CA PRO A 148 11.85 -7.33 19.00
C PRO A 148 13.28 -6.79 19.13
N GLU A 149 14.30 -7.59 18.79
CA GLU A 149 15.71 -7.21 18.92
C GLU A 149 16.15 -6.14 17.91
N THR A 150 15.58 -6.18 16.70
CA THR A 150 16.00 -5.30 15.59
C THR A 150 15.03 -4.14 15.35
N TRP A 151 13.74 -4.32 15.69
CA TRP A 151 12.67 -3.38 15.35
C TRP A 151 12.91 -1.95 15.84
N ASP A 152 13.21 -1.77 17.12
CA ASP A 152 13.31 -0.44 17.73
C ASP A 152 14.48 0.34 17.12
N SER A 153 15.63 -0.31 16.91
CA SER A 153 16.82 0.32 16.30
C SER A 153 16.57 0.81 14.86
N TRP A 154 15.83 0.03 14.06
CA TRP A 154 15.54 0.35 12.67
C TRP A 154 14.41 1.37 12.53
N SER A 155 13.32 1.20 13.29
CA SER A 155 12.12 2.02 13.15
C SER A 155 12.32 3.47 13.62
N GLN A 156 13.16 3.70 14.63
CA GLN A 156 13.50 5.06 15.09
C GLN A 156 14.23 5.89 14.03
N GLN A 157 14.95 5.24 13.11
CA GLN A 157 15.75 5.88 12.06
C GLN A 157 15.08 5.84 10.68
N THR A 158 13.87 5.28 10.61
CA THR A 158 13.18 5.01 9.34
C THR A 158 11.74 5.53 9.42
N PRO A 159 11.40 6.60 8.68
CA PRO A 159 10.05 7.18 8.68
C PRO A 159 9.01 6.21 8.11
N ALA A 160 7.74 6.39 8.48
CA ALA A 160 6.66 5.46 8.10
C ALA A 160 6.36 5.45 6.58
N LEU A 161 6.17 6.64 5.97
CA LEU A 161 5.70 6.78 4.58
C LEU A 161 6.56 7.68 3.69
N MET A 162 7.15 8.75 4.24
CA MET A 162 7.97 9.70 3.48
C MET A 162 9.44 9.27 3.56
N PRO A 163 10.10 8.93 2.44
CA PRO A 163 11.46 8.42 2.47
C PRO A 163 12.44 9.48 2.97
N LYS A 164 13.47 9.05 3.73
CA LYS A 164 14.59 9.95 4.06
C LYS A 164 15.44 10.22 2.80
N PHE A 165 15.78 11.47 2.55
CA PHE A 165 16.57 11.91 1.39
C PHE A 165 18.08 11.65 1.52
N LYS A 166 18.48 10.52 2.12
CA LYS A 166 19.87 10.06 2.12
C LYS A 166 20.00 8.96 1.09
N PHE A 167 20.20 9.31 -0.17
CA PHE A 167 20.37 8.33 -1.24
C PHE A 167 21.69 7.57 -1.06
N ASN A 168 21.60 6.33 -0.60
CA ASN A 168 22.67 5.36 -0.81
C ASN A 168 22.45 4.72 -2.19
N SER A 169 23.52 4.15 -2.77
CA SER A 169 23.44 3.44 -4.04
C SER A 169 22.28 2.44 -4.06
N LEU A 170 21.53 2.39 -5.16
CA LEU A 170 20.49 1.38 -5.38
C LEU A 170 21.10 0.00 -5.17
N ASN A 171 20.66 -0.72 -4.13
CA ASN A 171 21.07 -2.09 -3.93
C ASN A 171 20.08 -2.96 -4.70
N LEU A 172 20.53 -3.60 -5.77
CA LEU A 172 19.72 -4.56 -6.54
C LEU A 172 20.21 -6.00 -6.34
N ILE A 173 21.35 -6.19 -5.67
CA ILE A 173 22.01 -7.50 -5.50
C ILE A 173 21.13 -8.45 -4.67
N GLN A 174 20.40 -7.91 -3.69
CA GLN A 174 19.51 -8.69 -2.81
C GLN A 174 18.07 -8.79 -3.34
N TRP A 175 17.74 -8.17 -4.47
CA TRP A 175 16.38 -8.12 -5.00
C TRP A 175 16.02 -9.43 -5.73
N SER A 176 14.80 -9.93 -5.54
CA SER A 176 14.35 -11.22 -6.09
C SER A 176 13.10 -11.10 -6.97
N TRP A 177 13.20 -11.62 -8.20
CA TRP A 177 12.08 -11.76 -9.15
C TRP A 177 10.96 -12.63 -8.59
N GLU A 178 11.31 -13.73 -7.91
CA GLU A 178 10.33 -14.65 -7.35
C GLU A 178 9.50 -13.98 -6.25
N LYS A 179 10.16 -13.25 -5.34
CA LYS A 179 9.48 -12.47 -4.28
C LYS A 179 8.56 -11.42 -4.89
N SER A 180 9.04 -10.71 -5.92
CA SER A 180 8.31 -9.61 -6.54
C SER A 180 7.11 -10.09 -7.35
N LEU A 181 7.31 -11.02 -8.29
CA LEU A 181 6.28 -11.40 -9.27
C LEU A 181 5.29 -12.43 -8.74
N LYS A 182 5.76 -13.44 -7.99
CA LYS A 182 4.91 -14.57 -7.58
C LYS A 182 4.25 -14.33 -6.22
N ASN A 183 5.01 -13.82 -5.23
CA ASN A 183 4.52 -13.75 -3.85
C ASN A 183 3.75 -12.46 -3.52
N ASN A 184 3.94 -11.39 -4.30
CA ASN A 184 3.32 -10.10 -4.06
C ASN A 184 2.31 -9.66 -5.15
N TYR A 185 2.12 -10.47 -6.20
CA TYR A 185 1.16 -10.20 -7.28
C TYR A 185 1.32 -8.82 -7.95
N GLU A 186 2.52 -8.24 -7.95
CA GLU A 186 2.77 -6.94 -8.58
C GLU A 186 2.34 -6.90 -10.06
N PRO A 187 2.58 -7.94 -10.90
CA PRO A 187 2.12 -7.93 -12.29
C PRO A 187 0.62 -7.68 -12.46
N VAL A 188 -0.21 -8.17 -11.53
CA VAL A 188 -1.66 -7.96 -11.57
C VAL A 188 -1.99 -6.49 -11.34
N ILE A 189 -1.33 -5.85 -10.37
CA ILE A 189 -1.51 -4.41 -10.08
C ILE A 189 -1.06 -3.58 -11.29
N PHE A 190 0.09 -3.91 -11.89
CA PHE A 190 0.60 -3.25 -13.08
C PHE A 190 -0.40 -3.33 -14.24
N VAL A 191 -0.86 -4.53 -14.59
CA VAL A 191 -1.82 -4.72 -15.68
C VAL A 191 -3.13 -3.99 -15.41
N PHE A 192 -3.66 -4.08 -14.18
CA PHE A 192 -4.89 -3.40 -13.79
C PHE A 192 -4.79 -1.88 -13.94
N VAL A 193 -3.71 -1.27 -13.42
CA VAL A 193 -3.53 0.18 -13.47
C VAL A 193 -3.25 0.66 -14.90
N LEU A 194 -2.42 -0.05 -15.67
CA LEU A 194 -2.14 0.28 -17.07
C LEU A 194 -3.41 0.20 -17.93
N PHE A 195 -4.25 -0.80 -17.73
CA PHE A 195 -5.54 -0.91 -18.41
C PHE A 195 -6.38 0.36 -18.22
N TRP A 196 -6.53 0.84 -16.98
CA TRP A 196 -7.30 2.05 -16.70
C TRP A 196 -6.63 3.32 -17.23
N LEU A 197 -5.30 3.45 -17.18
CA LEU A 197 -4.59 4.57 -17.79
C LEU A 197 -4.77 4.62 -19.30
N ILE A 198 -4.73 3.48 -20.00
CA ILE A 198 -4.96 3.41 -21.44
C ILE A 198 -6.40 3.81 -21.78
N LEU A 199 -7.39 3.35 -20.99
CA LEU A 199 -8.78 3.77 -21.16
C LEU A 199 -8.96 5.28 -20.98
N LEU A 200 -8.28 5.88 -20.00
CA LEU A 200 -8.29 7.33 -19.80
C LEU A 200 -7.59 8.07 -20.95
N ALA A 201 -6.47 7.55 -21.45
CA ALA A 201 -5.76 8.15 -22.59
C ALA A 201 -6.63 8.22 -23.84
N ASN A 202 -7.46 7.20 -24.08
CA ASN A 202 -8.40 7.17 -25.22
C ASN A 202 -9.56 8.18 -25.10
N ARG A 203 -9.72 8.84 -23.95
CA ARG A 203 -10.74 9.86 -23.70
C ARG A 203 -10.20 11.29 -23.70
N LEU A 204 -8.89 11.47 -23.93
CA LEU A 204 -8.25 12.78 -24.06
C LEU A 204 -8.60 13.47 -25.38
#